data_AF-A0A418X7N1-F1
#
_entry.id   AF-A0A418X7N1-F1
#
_cell.length_a   1.000
_cell.length_b   1.000
_cell.length_c   1.000
_cell.angle_alpha   90.00
_cell.angle_beta   90.00
_cell.angle_gamma   90.00
#
_symmetry.space_group_name_H-M   'P 1'
#
loop_
_entity.id
_entity.type
_entity.pdbx_description
1 polymer ?
#
loop_
_entity_poly.entity_id
_entity_poly.type
_entity_poly.pdbx_seq_one_letter_code
_entity_poly.pdbx_strand_id
1 'polypeptide(L)'
;MTKLRSDAAIRRDLILDAADAVFSEHGVTAPLDLVVERADVGRATLYRNFPHRASLIEALLDRSLTSLEAYASEHAGRDDLLFLLFERIAARIAESPSMADYWRTMPHDDPIITAARERT
;
A
#
# COMPACT_ATOMS: atom_id res chain seq x y z
N MET A 1 -1.56 -20.03 21.66
CA MET A 1 -2.44 -19.17 20.80
C MET A 1 -1.65 -18.30 19.80
N THR A 2 -0.40 -18.61 19.48
CA THR A 2 0.48 -17.73 18.68
C THR A 2 0.44 -17.99 17.17
N LYS A 3 0.16 -19.24 16.76
CA LYS A 3 0.15 -19.68 15.35
C LYS A 3 -0.97 -19.07 14.50
N LEU A 4 -2.15 -18.85 15.08
CA LEU A 4 -3.28 -18.23 14.36
C LEU A 4 -3.02 -16.76 14.02
N ARG A 5 -2.29 -16.03 14.87
CA ARG A 5 -1.94 -14.62 14.64
C ARG A 5 -0.86 -14.47 13.58
N SER A 6 0.13 -15.38 13.55
CA SER A 6 1.14 -15.40 12.48
C SER A 6 0.51 -15.73 11.13
N ASP A 7 -0.39 -16.72 11.07
CA ASP A 7 -1.04 -17.10 9.82
C ASP A 7 -1.97 -15.99 9.28
N ALA A 8 -2.58 -15.19 10.17
CA ALA A 8 -3.38 -14.04 9.77
C ALA A 8 -2.52 -12.91 9.20
N ALA A 9 -1.38 -12.61 9.83
CA ALA A 9 -0.44 -11.61 9.34
C ALA A 9 0.14 -11.99 7.96
N ILE A 10 0.56 -13.25 7.79
CA ILE A 10 1.08 -13.75 6.51
C ILE A 10 0.03 -13.60 5.40
N ARG A 11 -1.23 -13.98 5.66
CA ARG A 11 -2.30 -13.82 4.66
C ARG A 11 -2.58 -12.36 4.32
N ARG A 12 -2.47 -11.47 5.31
CA ARG A 12 -2.61 -10.03 5.08
C ARG A 12 -1.52 -9.53 4.14
N ASP A 13 -0.26 -9.94 4.36
CA ASP A 13 0.87 -9.54 3.53
C ASP A 13 0.74 -10.08 2.10
N LEU A 14 0.33 -11.35 1.92
CA LEU A 14 0.05 -11.93 0.61
C LEU A 14 -1.02 -11.15 -0.17
N ILE A 15 -2.08 -10.71 0.51
CA ILE A 15 -3.10 -9.87 -0.11
C ILE A 15 -2.52 -8.51 -0.53
N LEU A 16 -1.66 -7.90 0.30
CA LEU A 16 -1.03 -6.62 -0.04
C LEU A 16 -0.07 -6.75 -1.23
N ASP A 17 0.73 -7.81 -1.29
CA ASP A 17 1.61 -8.07 -2.44
C ASP A 17 0.82 -8.28 -3.74
N ALA A 18 -0.26 -9.07 -3.68
CA ALA A 18 -1.13 -9.27 -4.82
C ALA A 18 -1.84 -7.99 -5.24
N ALA A 19 -2.33 -7.20 -4.28
CA ALA A 19 -3.02 -5.95 -4.56
C ALA A 19 -2.09 -4.91 -5.19
N ASP A 20 -0.87 -4.78 -4.68
CA ASP A 20 0.15 -3.88 -5.24
C ASP A 20 0.41 -4.22 -6.71
N ALA A 21 0.64 -5.51 -7.01
CA ALA A 21 0.88 -5.96 -8.36
C ALA A 21 -0.34 -5.76 -9.29
N VAL A 22 -1.54 -6.16 -8.86
CA VAL A 22 -2.77 -6.00 -9.65
C VAL A 22 -3.06 -4.52 -9.93
N PHE A 23 -2.89 -3.64 -8.94
CA PHE A 23 -3.17 -2.21 -9.12
C PHE A 23 -2.10 -1.51 -9.97
N SER A 24 -0.84 -1.95 -9.93
CA SER A 24 0.18 -1.48 -10.87
C SER A 24 -0.08 -1.95 -12.30
N GLU A 25 -0.52 -3.20 -12.50
CA GLU A 25 -0.76 -3.78 -13.83
C GLU A 25 -2.08 -3.32 -14.48
N HIS A 26 -3.16 -3.19 -13.68
CA HIS A 26 -4.53 -3.02 -14.19
C HIS A 26 -5.24 -1.78 -13.67
N GLY A 27 -4.60 -1.04 -12.79
CA GLY A 27 -5.14 0.14 -12.17
C GLY A 27 -5.79 -0.09 -10.80
N VAL A 28 -5.82 0.92 -9.94
CA VAL A 28 -6.47 0.91 -8.61
C VAL A 28 -7.97 0.61 -8.62
N THR A 29 -8.65 0.73 -9.76
CA THR A 29 -10.06 0.37 -9.93
C THR A 29 -10.26 -1.08 -10.34
N ALA A 30 -9.17 -1.84 -10.58
CA ALA A 30 -9.20 -3.23 -10.98
C ALA A 30 -10.09 -4.08 -10.05
N PRO A 31 -10.77 -5.12 -10.59
CA PRO A 31 -11.60 -6.01 -9.78
C PRO A 31 -10.79 -6.65 -8.65
N LEU A 32 -11.33 -6.65 -7.43
CA LEU A 32 -10.69 -7.30 -6.28
C LEU A 32 -10.58 -8.82 -6.46
N ASP A 33 -11.36 -9.41 -7.37
CA ASP A 33 -11.24 -10.83 -7.71
C ASP A 33 -9.88 -11.18 -8.31
N LEU A 34 -9.24 -10.27 -9.06
CA LEU A 34 -7.87 -10.46 -9.54
C LEU A 34 -6.87 -10.52 -8.37
N VAL A 35 -7.12 -9.74 -7.31
CA VAL A 35 -6.31 -9.76 -6.09
C VAL A 35 -6.51 -11.08 -5.35
N VAL A 36 -7.76 -11.56 -5.24
CA VAL A 36 -8.09 -12.86 -4.62
C VAL A 36 -7.38 -14.00 -5.35
N GLU A 37 -7.45 -14.02 -6.67
CA GLU A 37 -6.80 -15.01 -7.53
C GLU A 37 -5.28 -14.97 -7.38
N ARG A 38 -4.67 -13.78 -7.47
CA ARG A 38 -3.22 -13.62 -7.38
C ARG A 38 -2.65 -13.92 -5.99
N ALA A 39 -3.39 -13.60 -4.93
CA ALA A 39 -2.99 -13.89 -3.55
C ALA A 39 -3.18 -15.36 -3.16
N ASP A 40 -3.86 -16.15 -3.98
CA ASP A 40 -4.28 -17.53 -3.67
C ASP A 40 -5.04 -17.62 -2.33
N VAL A 41 -5.99 -16.71 -2.11
CA VAL A 41 -6.85 -16.68 -0.91
C VAL A 41 -8.32 -16.79 -1.28
N GLY A 42 -9.17 -17.20 -0.33
CA GLY A 42 -10.62 -17.10 -0.51
C GLY A 42 -11.13 -15.66 -0.44
N ARG A 43 -12.17 -15.32 -1.21
CA ARG A 43 -12.82 -13.99 -1.19
C ARG A 43 -13.22 -13.53 0.22
N ALA A 44 -13.75 -14.43 1.04
CA ALA A 44 -14.09 -14.13 2.44
C ALA A 44 -12.86 -13.76 3.29
N THR A 45 -11.68 -14.27 2.96
CA THR A 45 -10.42 -13.91 3.63
C THR A 45 -9.98 -12.50 3.24
N LEU A 46 -10.11 -12.11 1.98
CA LEU A 46 -9.84 -10.73 1.56
C LEU A 46 -10.74 -9.75 2.32
N TYR A 47 -12.07 -9.95 2.27
CA TYR A 47 -13.01 -9.02 2.93
C TYR A 47 -12.91 -8.99 4.46
N ARG A 48 -12.50 -10.10 5.10
CA ARG A 48 -12.21 -10.09 6.55
C ARG A 48 -10.99 -9.23 6.91
N ASN A 49 -9.98 -9.16 6.03
CA ASN A 49 -8.79 -8.35 6.24
C ASN A 49 -8.98 -6.90 5.77
N PHE A 50 -9.82 -6.71 4.75
CA PHE A 50 -10.04 -5.46 4.04
C PHE A 50 -11.52 -5.33 3.66
N PRO A 51 -12.38 -4.83 4.58
CA PRO A 51 -13.83 -4.79 4.36
C PRO A 51 -14.26 -3.98 3.13
N HIS A 52 -13.47 -2.98 2.74
CA HIS A 52 -13.72 -2.14 1.58
C HIS A 52 -12.41 -1.84 0.82
N ARG A 53 -12.52 -1.50 -0.47
CA ARG A 53 -11.37 -1.14 -1.32
C ARG A 53 -10.47 -0.08 -0.67
N ALA A 54 -11.06 0.94 -0.04
CA ALA A 54 -10.27 1.99 0.62
C ALA A 54 -9.35 1.43 1.72
N SER A 55 -9.80 0.48 2.55
CA SER A 55 -8.95 -0.14 3.59
C SER A 55 -7.75 -0.92 3.02
N LEU A 56 -7.88 -1.46 1.80
CA LEU A 56 -6.78 -2.12 1.10
C LEU A 56 -5.79 -1.09 0.57
N ILE A 57 -6.29 0.01 -0.01
CA ILE A 57 -5.45 1.11 -0.50
C ILE A 57 -4.72 1.79 0.66
N GLU A 58 -5.41 2.08 1.76
CA GLU A 58 -4.84 2.61 3.01
C GLU A 58 -3.65 1.79 3.50
N ALA A 59 -3.80 0.48 3.53
CA ALA A 59 -2.75 -0.42 3.98
C ALA A 59 -1.55 -0.46 3.01
N LEU A 60 -1.80 -0.33 1.70
CA LEU A 60 -0.71 -0.18 0.71
C LEU A 60 0.03 1.15 0.89
N LEU A 61 -0.68 2.22 1.23
CA LEU A 61 -0.08 3.53 1.55
C LEU A 61 0.77 3.46 2.80
N ASP A 62 0.24 2.88 3.89
CA ASP A 62 0.97 2.69 5.14
C ASP A 62 2.24 1.85 4.95
N ARG A 63 2.15 0.77 4.17
CA ARG A 63 3.31 -0.05 3.80
C ARG A 63 4.35 0.75 3.01
N SER A 64 3.90 1.58 2.07
CA SER A 64 4.78 2.42 1.25
C SER A 64 5.48 3.48 2.10
N LEU A 65 4.75 4.13 3.02
CA LEU A 65 5.30 5.11 3.95
C LEU A 65 6.32 4.46 4.89
N THR A 66 5.99 3.30 5.47
CA THR A 66 6.91 2.55 6.33
C THR A 66 8.20 2.16 5.59
N SER A 67 8.10 1.76 4.31
CA SER A 67 9.29 1.49 3.49
C SER A 67 10.12 2.74 3.23
N LEU A 68 9.47 3.89 3.02
CA LEU A 68 10.14 5.17 2.81
C LEU A 68 10.84 5.66 4.07
N GLU A 69 10.20 5.54 5.23
CA GLU A 69 10.77 5.86 6.54
C GLU A 69 11.99 4.99 6.85
N ALA A 70 11.90 3.68 6.62
CA ALA A 70 13.02 2.76 6.79
C ALA A 70 14.19 3.14 5.88
N TYR A 71 13.92 3.41 4.59
CA TYR A 71 14.94 3.84 3.65
C TYR A 71 15.60 5.15 4.07
N ALA A 72 14.80 6.14 4.51
CA ALA A 72 15.31 7.41 5.01
C ALA A 72 16.20 7.24 6.24
N SER A 73 15.79 6.36 7.17
CA SER A 73 16.56 6.07 8.38
C SER A 73 17.88 5.35 8.07
N GLU A 74 17.89 4.41 7.12
CA GLU A 74 19.09 3.70 6.69
C GLU A 74 20.11 4.63 6.00
N HIS A 75 19.64 5.69 5.36
CA HIS A 75 20.44 6.62 4.57
C HIS A 75 20.60 7.99 5.26
N ALA A 76 20.31 8.07 6.57
CA ALA A 76 20.41 9.29 7.33
C ALA A 76 21.83 9.88 7.27
N GLY A 77 21.93 11.20 7.05
CA GLY A 77 23.20 11.90 6.95
C GLY A 77 23.82 11.93 5.55
N ARG A 78 23.16 11.36 4.52
CA ARG A 78 23.53 11.60 3.13
C ARG A 78 23.08 12.98 2.66
N ASP A 79 23.99 13.72 2.03
CA ASP A 79 23.71 15.06 1.48
C ASP A 79 22.69 15.04 0.33
N ASP A 80 22.56 13.91 -0.36
CA ASP A 80 21.64 13.70 -1.49
C ASP A 80 20.35 12.94 -1.12
N LEU A 81 20.08 12.72 0.18
CA LEU A 81 18.94 11.92 0.64
C LEU A 81 17.61 12.40 0.07
N LEU A 82 17.37 13.72 0.02
CA LEU A 82 16.14 14.28 -0.55
C LEU A 82 15.91 13.85 -2.00
N PHE A 83 16.96 13.87 -2.82
CA PHE A 83 16.87 13.47 -4.22
C PHE A 83 16.64 11.96 -4.37
N LEU A 84 17.30 11.15 -3.55
CA LEU A 84 17.07 9.70 -3.52
C LEU A 84 15.64 9.36 -3.11
N LEU A 85 15.07 10.08 -2.14
CA LEU A 85 13.67 9.92 -1.75
C LEU A 85 12.73 10.33 -2.88
N PHE A 86 13.00 11.44 -3.57
CA PHE A 86 12.19 11.86 -4.72
C PHE A 86 12.25 10.88 -5.88
N GLU A 87 13.43 10.37 -6.23
CA GLU A 87 13.59 9.37 -7.28
C GLU A 87 12.79 8.10 -6.97
N ARG A 88 12.84 7.65 -5.71
CA ARG A 88 12.09 6.49 -5.25
C ARG A 88 10.57 6.71 -5.31
N ILE A 89 10.09 7.87 -4.86
CA ILE A 89 8.66 8.24 -4.94
C ILE A 89 8.23 8.38 -6.40
N ALA A 90 9.05 9.01 -7.25
CA ALA A 90 8.77 9.20 -8.67
C ALA A 90 8.69 7.87 -9.43
N ALA A 91 9.63 6.95 -9.19
CA ALA A 91 9.61 5.61 -9.76
C ALA A 91 8.33 4.86 -9.39
N ARG A 92 7.94 4.92 -8.11
CA ARG A 92 6.69 4.32 -7.60
C ARG A 92 5.43 4.91 -8.27
N ILE A 93 5.38 6.23 -8.47
CA ILE A 93 4.27 6.91 -9.15
C ILE A 93 4.22 6.53 -10.64
N ALA A 94 5.38 6.39 -11.29
CA ALA A 94 5.47 6.00 -12.70
C ALA A 94 5.04 4.55 -12.94
N GLU A 95 5.27 3.65 -11.97
CA GLU A 95 4.84 2.25 -12.02
C GLU A 95 3.33 2.05 -11.84
N SER A 96 2.61 3.04 -11.28
CA SER A 96 1.16 2.99 -11.16
C SER A 96 0.50 4.34 -11.44
N PRO A 97 0.33 4.71 -12.73
CA PRO A 97 -0.40 5.92 -13.13
C PRO A 97 -1.81 6.00 -12.50
N SER A 98 -2.41 4.84 -12.24
CA SER A 98 -3.71 4.72 -11.60
C SER A 98 -3.73 5.11 -10.12
N MET A 99 -2.64 4.89 -9.38
CA MET A 99 -2.53 5.30 -7.97
C MET A 99 -2.48 6.83 -7.89
N ALA A 100 -1.78 7.46 -8.83
CA ALA A 100 -1.77 8.91 -8.99
C ALA A 100 -3.18 9.46 -9.30
N ASP A 101 -3.98 8.77 -10.10
CA ASP A 101 -5.37 9.17 -10.35
C ASP A 101 -6.27 8.99 -9.12
N TYR A 102 -6.09 7.92 -8.33
CA TYR A 102 -6.76 7.80 -7.04
C TYR A 102 -6.39 8.96 -6.11
N TRP A 103 -5.10 9.29 -5.98
CA TRP A 103 -4.63 10.41 -5.17
C TRP A 103 -5.14 11.77 -5.66
N ARG A 104 -5.35 11.95 -6.97
CA ARG A 104 -5.98 13.16 -7.53
C ARG A 104 -7.46 13.28 -7.20
N THR A 105 -8.14 12.14 -7.01
CA THR A 105 -9.58 12.09 -6.69
C THR A 105 -9.88 11.97 -5.21
N MET A 106 -8.88 11.65 -4.36
CA MET A 106 -9.03 11.69 -2.91
C MET A 106 -9.23 13.14 -2.44
N PRO A 107 -10.28 13.43 -1.65
CA PRO A 107 -10.44 14.71 -0.98
C PRO A 107 -9.21 14.98 -0.08
N HIS A 108 -8.70 16.22 -0.07
CA HIS A 108 -7.53 16.59 0.75
C HIS A 108 -7.78 16.52 2.28
N ASP A 109 -9.05 16.40 2.68
CA ASP A 109 -9.59 16.21 4.02
C ASP A 109 -9.92 14.75 4.35
N ASP A 110 -9.52 13.81 3.49
CA ASP A 110 -9.74 12.39 3.75
C ASP A 110 -9.07 11.97 5.09
N PRO A 111 -9.78 11.25 5.96
CA PRO A 111 -9.26 10.77 7.24
C PRO A 111 -7.91 10.05 7.13
N ILE A 112 -7.62 9.45 5.98
CA ILE A 112 -6.36 8.76 5.68
C ILE A 112 -5.17 9.74 5.63
N ILE A 113 -5.33 10.88 4.95
CA ILE A 113 -4.32 11.95 4.89
C ILE A 113 -4.16 12.58 6.28
N THR A 114 -5.26 12.69 7.02
CA THR A 114 -5.26 13.24 8.38
C THR A 114 -4.52 12.31 9.36
N ALA A 115 -4.79 11.01 9.33
CA ALA A 115 -4.12 10.01 10.15
C ALA A 115 -2.62 9.87 9.81
N ALA A 116 -2.24 10.04 8.53
CA ALA A 116 -0.84 10.06 8.13
C ALA A 116 -0.10 11.30 8.67
N ARG A 117 -0.76 12.46 8.76
CA ARG A 117 -0.18 13.70 9.33
C ARG A 117 -0.04 13.64 10.85
N GLU A 118 -0.91 12.92 11.55
CA GLU A 118 -0.90 12.79 13.01
C GLU A 118 0.14 11.80 13.55
N ARG A 119 0.85 11.07 12.68
CA ARG A 119 1.93 10.14 13.05
C ARG A 119 3.33 10.77 13.13
N THR A 120 3.47 12.05 12.77
CA THR A 120 4.74 12.82 12.84
C THR A 120 4.77 13.68 14.10
#